data_AF-A0A351KUS1-F1
#
_entry.id   AF-A0A351KUS1-F1
#
_cell.length_a   1.000
_cell.length_b   1.000
_cell.length_c   1.000
_cell.angle_alpha   90.00
_cell.angle_beta   90.00
_cell.angle_gamma   90.00
#
_symmetry.space_group_name_H-M   'P 1'
#
loop_
_entity.id
_entity.type
_entity.pdbx_description
1 polymer ?
#
loop_
_entity_poly.entity_id
_entity_poly.type
_entity_poly.pdbx_seq_one_letter_code
_entity_poly.pdbx_strand_id
1 'polypeptide(L)'
;MLAVDKNSVMKVLILALFLNALFGCASSQDKAVQQEMDREQIQRAIKKIEIECRDQYPINVAGAFLKRKQCQEMRIQSLPLPQH
;
A
#
# COMPACT_ATOMS: atom_id res chain seq x y z
N MET A 1 -1.99 -35.82 40.65
CA MET A 1 -1.10 -35.69 39.48
C MET A 1 -1.77 -36.37 38.29
N LEU A 2 -2.21 -35.60 37.29
CA LEU A 2 -2.76 -36.16 36.06
C LEU A 2 -1.61 -36.77 35.26
N ALA A 3 -1.61 -38.09 35.11
CA ALA A 3 -0.67 -38.79 34.26
C ALA A 3 -0.97 -38.44 32.81
N VAL A 4 -0.28 -37.43 32.29
CA VAL A 4 -0.39 -37.07 30.87
C VAL A 4 0.46 -38.06 30.10
N ASP A 5 -0.20 -38.91 29.31
CA ASP A 5 0.42 -39.93 28.50
C ASP A 5 1.37 -39.29 27.46
N LYS A 6 2.65 -39.69 27.46
CA LYS A 6 3.70 -39.10 26.62
C LYS A 6 3.33 -39.12 25.13
N ASN A 7 2.56 -40.12 24.71
CA ASN A 7 2.11 -40.26 23.33
C ASN A 7 1.04 -39.21 22.95
N SER A 8 0.23 -38.78 23.91
CA SER A 8 -0.76 -37.72 23.71
C SER A 8 -0.10 -36.36 23.57
N VAL A 9 0.94 -36.08 24.36
CA VAL A 9 1.72 -34.83 24.26
C VAL A 9 2.41 -34.72 22.91
N MET A 10 3.03 -35.81 22.45
CA MET A 10 3.72 -35.88 21.16
C MET A 10 2.78 -35.55 19.99
N LYS A 11 1.56 -36.11 20.00
CA LYS A 11 0.55 -35.86 18.95
C LYS A 11 0.09 -34.41 18.93
N VAL A 12 -0.09 -33.79 20.10
CA VAL A 12 -0.49 -32.38 20.21
C VAL A 12 0.62 -31.45 19.71
N LEU A 13 1.88 -31.74 20.03
CA LEU A 13 3.03 -30.97 19.53
C LEU A 13 3.16 -31.03 18.01
N ILE A 14 2.99 -32.23 17.45
CA ILE A 14 3.03 -32.44 15.98
C ILE A 14 1.87 -31.66 15.32
N LEU A 15 0.66 -31.74 15.86
CA LEU A 15 -0.49 -31.02 15.32
C LEU A 15 -0.29 -29.49 15.35
N ALA A 16 0.28 -28.96 16.44
CA ALA A 16 0.59 -27.54 16.56
C ALA A 16 1.63 -27.07 15.54
N LEU A 17 2.64 -27.89 15.22
CA LEU A 17 3.62 -27.60 14.17
C LEU A 17 2.99 -27.54 12.78
N PHE A 18 2.11 -28.49 12.45
CA PHE A 18 1.38 -28.48 11.17
C PHE A 18 0.45 -27.28 11.03
N LEU A 19 -0.25 -26.89 12.10
CA LEU A 19 -1.09 -25.70 12.09
C LEU A 19 -0.25 -24.44 11.87
N ASN A 20 0.89 -24.27 12.55
CA ASN A 20 1.77 -23.12 12.32
C ASN A 20 2.34 -23.07 10.89
N ALA A 21 2.63 -24.22 10.27
CA ALA A 21 3.09 -24.29 8.89
C ALA A 21 2.02 -23.86 7.87
N LEU A 22 0.75 -24.15 8.12
CA LEU A 22 -0.36 -23.76 7.24
C LEU A 22 -0.71 -22.27 7.33
N PHE A 23 -0.54 -21.65 8.51
CA PHE A 23 -0.76 -20.22 8.70
C PHE A 23 0.45 -19.33 8.34
N GLY A 24 1.61 -19.93 8.05
CA GLY A 24 2.85 -19.22 7.71
C GLY A 24 2.92 -18.61 6.30
N CYS A 25 1.96 -18.88 5.41
CA CYS A 25 1.98 -18.42 4.01
C CYS A 25 1.06 -17.22 3.71
N ALA A 26 0.51 -16.52 4.72
CA ALA A 26 -0.38 -15.38 4.48
C ALA A 26 0.34 -14.02 4.37
N SER A 27 1.59 -13.90 4.85
CA SER A 27 2.27 -12.60 5.00
C SER A 27 2.77 -11.98 3.68
N SER A 28 2.95 -12.78 2.62
CA SER A 28 3.47 -12.29 1.34
C SER A 28 2.40 -11.71 0.42
N GLN A 29 1.14 -12.10 0.60
CA GLN A 29 0.03 -11.63 -0.25
C GLN A 29 -0.43 -10.22 0.17
N ASP A 30 -0.38 -9.91 1.46
CA ASP A 30 -0.74 -8.58 2.01
C ASP A 30 0.13 -7.45 1.46
N LYS A 31 1.43 -7.69 1.23
CA LYS A 31 2.35 -6.64 0.73
C LYS A 31 2.07 -6.25 -0.72
N ALA A 32 1.70 -7.22 -1.56
CA ALA A 32 1.36 -6.96 -2.96
C ALA A 32 0.05 -6.16 -3.07
N VAL A 33 -0.96 -6.52 -2.27
CA VAL A 33 -2.24 -5.81 -2.20
C VAL A 33 -2.06 -4.40 -1.63
N GLN A 34 -1.19 -4.23 -0.63
CA GLN A 34 -0.88 -2.91 -0.07
C GLN A 34 -0.20 -2.00 -1.11
N GLN A 35 0.76 -2.52 -1.88
CA GLN A 35 1.40 -1.77 -2.96
C GLN A 35 0.42 -1.37 -4.07
N GLU A 36 -0.54 -2.24 -4.40
CA GLU A 36 -1.54 -1.95 -5.42
C GLU A 36 -2.53 -0.88 -4.96
N MET A 37 -3.01 -0.96 -3.71
CA MET A 37 -3.80 0.11 -3.08
C MET A 37 -3.05 1.44 -3.02
N ASP A 38 -1.78 1.43 -2.63
CA ASP A 38 -0.97 2.65 -2.55
C ASP A 38 -0.79 3.29 -3.93
N ARG A 39 -0.64 2.47 -4.99
CA ARG A 39 -0.55 2.96 -6.36
C ARG A 39 -1.85 3.63 -6.83
N GLU A 40 -3.01 3.04 -6.53
CA GLU A 40 -4.30 3.65 -6.84
C GLU A 40 -4.50 4.98 -6.09
N GLN A 41 -4.11 5.03 -4.82
CA GLN A 41 -4.19 6.26 -4.02
C GLN A 41 -3.29 7.36 -4.60
N ILE A 42 -2.06 7.03 -4.99
CA ILE A 42 -1.14 7.96 -5.64
C ILE A 42 -1.72 8.47 -6.96
N GLN A 43 -2.30 7.58 -7.80
CA GLN A 43 -2.94 8.01 -9.05
C GLN A 43 -4.12 8.95 -8.80
N ARG A 44 -4.96 8.68 -7.78
CA ARG A 44 -6.05 9.58 -7.40
C ARG A 44 -5.52 10.92 -6.91
N ALA A 45 -4.44 10.93 -6.13
CA ALA A 45 -3.81 12.16 -5.65
C ALA A 45 -3.23 12.99 -6.81
N ILE A 46 -2.53 12.37 -7.76
CA ILE A 46 -2.02 13.04 -8.97
C ILE A 46 -3.18 13.65 -9.78
N LYS A 47 -4.27 12.90 -9.98
CA LYS A 47 -5.44 13.39 -10.71
C LYS A 47 -6.11 14.58 -10.00
N LYS A 48 -6.16 14.56 -8.67
CA LYS A 48 -6.65 15.68 -7.86
C LYS A 48 -5.78 16.92 -8.04
N ILE A 49 -4.45 16.76 -7.97
CA ILE A 49 -3.48 17.85 -8.23
C ILE A 49 -3.67 18.43 -9.63
N GLU A 50 -3.86 17.59 -10.65
CA GLU A 50 -4.10 18.06 -12.02
C GLU A 50 -5.33 18.95 -12.13
N ILE A 51 -6.43 18.57 -11.48
CA ILE A 51 -7.67 19.34 -11.43
C ILE A 51 -7.44 20.66 -10.68
N GLU A 52 -6.85 20.61 -9.48
CA GLU A 52 -6.57 21.81 -8.67
C GLU A 52 -5.68 22.82 -9.43
N CYS A 53 -4.62 22.35 -10.09
CA CYS A 53 -3.76 23.21 -10.90
C CYS A 53 -4.49 23.77 -12.13
N ARG A 54 -5.41 23.01 -12.72
CA ARG A 54 -6.24 23.48 -13.85
C ARG A 54 -7.23 24.55 -13.42
N ASP A 55 -7.85 24.39 -12.26
CA ASP A 55 -8.80 25.32 -11.66
C ASP A 55 -8.10 26.60 -11.18
N GLN A 56 -6.89 26.48 -10.65
CA GLN A 56 -6.06 27.63 -10.25
C GLN A 56 -5.57 28.45 -11.45
N TYR A 57 -5.27 27.79 -12.57
CA TYR A 57 -4.79 28.44 -13.79
C TYR A 57 -5.71 28.13 -14.97
N PRO A 58 -6.92 28.73 -15.04
CA PRO A 58 -7.87 28.52 -16.13
C PRO A 58 -7.29 28.98 -17.47
N ILE A 59 -7.89 28.53 -18.59
CA ILE A 59 -7.28 28.67 -19.94
C ILE A 59 -7.11 30.13 -20.38
N ASN A 60 -7.88 31.03 -19.79
CA ASN A 60 -7.82 32.47 -20.01
C ASN A 60 -6.65 33.15 -19.29
N VAL A 61 -5.92 32.45 -18.42
CA VAL A 61 -4.72 32.98 -17.78
C VAL A 61 -3.55 32.94 -18.76
N ALA A 62 -2.86 34.08 -18.92
CA ALA A 62 -1.64 34.13 -19.72
C ALA A 62 -0.60 33.11 -19.20
N GLY A 63 -0.13 32.25 -20.11
CA GLY A 63 0.79 31.17 -19.77
C GLY A 63 0.15 30.05 -18.94
N ALA A 64 -1.17 29.86 -18.97
CA ALA A 64 -1.89 28.82 -18.21
C ALA A 64 -1.25 27.44 -18.35
N PHE A 65 -0.82 27.05 -19.55
CA PHE A 65 -0.17 25.76 -19.78
C PHE A 65 1.11 25.59 -18.95
N LEU A 66 2.01 26.58 -18.98
CA LEU A 66 3.28 26.53 -18.25
C LEU A 66 3.05 26.56 -16.74
N LYS A 67 2.11 27.39 -16.26
CA LYS A 67 1.78 27.48 -14.84
C LYS A 67 1.15 26.19 -14.30
N ARG A 68 0.27 25.53 -15.08
CA ARG A 68 -0.28 24.21 -14.74
C ARG A 68 0.83 23.17 -14.62
N LYS A 69 1.74 23.13 -15.59
CA LYS A 69 2.92 22.23 -15.58
C LYS A 69 3.77 22.44 -14.32
N GLN A 70 4.16 23.68 -14.03
CA GLN A 70 4.95 23.99 -12.83
C GLN A 70 4.23 23.64 -11.52
N CYS A 71 2.92 23.91 -11.45
CA CYS A 71 2.08 23.55 -10.30
C CYS A 71 2.03 22.03 -10.08
N GLN A 72 1.82 21.26 -11.15
CA GLN A 72 1.81 19.80 -11.09
C GLN A 72 3.17 19.25 -10.64
N GLU A 73 4.27 19.72 -11.23
CA GLU A 73 5.62 19.25 -10.91
C GLU A 73 5.98 19.48 -9.44
N MET A 74 5.71 20.68 -8.89
CA MET A 74 5.97 20.96 -7.47
C MET A 74 5.13 20.08 -6.53
N ARG A 75 3.85 19.89 -6.84
CA ARG A 75 2.92 19.13 -5.99
C ARG A 75 3.19 17.62 -6.05
N ILE A 76 3.57 17.09 -7.21
CA ILE A 76 3.89 15.66 -7.37
C ILE A 76 5.21 15.34 -6.65
N GLN A 77 6.21 16.22 -6.68
CA GLN A 77 7.45 16.04 -5.92
C GLN A 77 7.24 16.01 -4.40
N SER A 78 6.18 16.68 -3.90
CA SER A 78 5.83 16.65 -2.48
C SER A 78 5.01 15.44 -2.05
N LEU A 79 4.55 14.60 -2.98
CA LEU A 79 3.84 13.37 -2.62
C LEU A 79 4.81 12.41 -1.94
N PRO A 80 4.39 11.72 -0.86
CA PRO A 80 5.16 10.64 -0.28
C PRO A 80 5.17 9.49 -1.29
N LEU A 81 6.13 9.51 -2.20
CA LEU A 81 6.39 8.39 -3.09
C LEU A 81 7.04 7.28 -2.26
N PRO A 82 6.63 6.02 -2.44
CA PRO A 82 7.32 4.90 -1.81
C PRO A 82 8.79 4.94 -2.25
N GLN A 83 9.70 5.19 -1.30
CA GLN A 83 11.13 5.10 -1.57
C GLN A 83 11.46 3.63 -1.76
N HIS A 84 11.89 3.32 -2.98
CA HIS A 84 12.10 1.97 -3.47
C HIS A 84 13.36 1.33 -2.91
#